data_AF-A0A8S4RIU6-F1
#
_entry.id   AF-A0A8S4RIU6-F1
#
_cell.length_a   1.000
_cell.length_b   1.000
_cell.length_c   1.000
_cell.angle_alpha   90.00
_cell.angle_beta   90.00
_cell.angle_gamma   90.00
#
_symmetry.space_group_name_H-M   'P 1'
#
loop_
_entity.id
_entity.type
_entity.pdbx_description
1 polymer ?
#
loop_
_entity_poly.entity_id
_entity_poly.type
_entity_poly.pdbx_seq_one_letter_code
_entity_poly.pdbx_strand_id
1 'polypeptide(L)'
;MNPYKAQRVAKLKWQWAGHIARRTDGRWGLKVLEWRPRTGKRSVGRPPTRWTDDIRRAAGSRWRQAAHDRALWNSLQKTYVQQWTSCG
;
A
#
# COMPACT_ATOMS: atom_id res chain seq x y z
N MET A 1 -2.13 -19.48 8.61
CA MET A 1 -1.52 -19.21 7.28
C MET A 1 -0.01 -19.38 7.41
N ASN A 2 0.69 -20.01 6.46
CA ASN A 2 2.15 -20.15 6.55
C ASN A 2 2.80 -18.74 6.60
N PRO A 3 3.59 -18.40 7.64
CA PRO A 3 4.14 -17.05 7.84
C PRO A 3 4.99 -16.57 6.66
N TYR A 4 5.65 -17.49 5.95
CA TYR A 4 6.44 -17.18 4.75
C TYR A 4 5.57 -16.67 3.59
N LYS A 5 4.32 -17.13 3.48
CA LYS A 5 3.38 -16.64 2.45
C LYS A 5 2.94 -15.20 2.73
N ALA A 6 2.60 -14.87 3.98
CA ALA A 6 2.18 -13.53 4.36
C ALA A 6 3.29 -12.49 4.15
N GLN A 7 4.53 -12.82 4.55
CA GLN A 7 5.70 -11.98 4.29
C GLN A 7 5.93 -11.72 2.80
N ARG A 8 5.83 -12.76 1.97
CA ARG A 8 6.03 -12.62 0.52
C ARG A 8 4.96 -11.73 -0.10
N VAL A 9 3.69 -11.91 0.27
CA VAL A 9 2.59 -11.06 -0.22
C VAL A 9 2.79 -9.61 0.19
N ALA A 10 3.15 -9.33 1.45
CA ALA A 10 3.44 -7.98 1.91
C ALA A 10 4.59 -7.34 1.11
N LYS A 11 5.71 -8.06 0.93
CA LYS A 11 6.85 -7.56 0.15
C LYS A 11 6.45 -7.21 -1.29
N LEU A 12 5.71 -8.08 -1.96
CA LEU A 12 5.25 -7.86 -3.33
C LEU A 12 4.29 -6.67 -3.42
N LYS A 13 3.36 -6.55 -2.47
CA LYS A 13 2.45 -5.40 -2.37
C LYS A 13 3.22 -4.09 -2.23
N TRP A 14 4.23 -4.04 -1.36
CA TRP A 14 5.09 -2.85 -1.16
C TRP A 14 5.89 -2.48 -2.42
N GLN A 15 6.51 -3.48 -3.06
CA GLN A 15 7.27 -3.28 -4.28
C GLN A 15 6.40 -2.77 -5.43
N TRP A 16 5.21 -3.37 -5.60
CA TRP A 16 4.25 -2.95 -6.60
C TRP A 16 3.75 -1.52 -6.35
N ALA A 17 3.43 -1.17 -5.10
CA ALA A 17 3.02 0.19 -4.74
C ALA A 17 4.08 1.23 -5.13
N GLY A 18 5.34 0.98 -4.78
CA GLY A 18 6.44 1.87 -5.15
C GLY A 18 6.66 1.94 -6.66
N HIS A 19 6.53 0.81 -7.36
CA HIS A 19 6.61 0.76 -8.81
C HIS A 19 5.52 1.60 -9.48
N ILE A 20 4.26 1.49 -9.03
CA ILE A 20 3.15 2.30 -9.54
C ILE A 20 3.35 3.78 -9.24
N ALA A 21 3.78 4.14 -8.02
CA ALA A 21 3.99 5.54 -7.65
C ALA A 21 5.06 6.24 -8.50
N ARG A 22 6.10 5.50 -8.91
CA ARG A 22 7.19 6.03 -9.75
C ARG A 22 6.89 6.02 -11.24
N ARG A 23 5.81 5.37 -11.68
CA ARG A 23 5.48 5.31 -13.11
C ARG A 23 4.89 6.64 -13.59
N THR A 24 5.39 7.10 -14.73
CA THR A 24 4.98 8.34 -15.42
C THR A 24 4.30 8.07 -16.76
N ASP A 25 4.10 6.80 -17.14
CA ASP A 25 3.62 6.35 -18.45
C ASP A 25 2.11 6.57 -18.70
N GLY A 26 1.44 7.37 -17.87
CA GLY A 26 0.01 7.72 -18.03
C GLY A 26 -0.97 6.55 -17.87
N ARG A 27 -0.50 5.35 -17.48
CA ARG A 27 -1.34 4.16 -17.33
C ARG A 27 -2.26 4.25 -16.12
N TRP A 28 -3.33 3.47 -16.17
CA TRP A 28 -4.44 3.57 -15.22
C TRP A 28 -4.12 3.08 -13.81
N GLY A 29 -2.96 2.46 -13.58
CA GLY A 29 -2.58 1.91 -12.27
C GLY A 29 -2.67 2.92 -11.13
N LEU A 30 -2.18 4.15 -11.34
CA LEU A 30 -2.30 5.21 -10.34
C LEU A 30 -3.75 5.67 -10.17
N LYS A 31 -4.50 5.80 -11.28
CA LYS A 31 -5.92 6.20 -11.26
C LYS A 31 -6.77 5.20 -10.47
N VAL A 32 -6.53 3.90 -10.61
CA VAL A 32 -7.22 2.83 -9.87
C VAL A 32 -6.92 2.92 -8.37
N LEU A 33 -5.67 3.22 -7.99
CA LEU A 33 -5.30 3.39 -6.57
C LEU A 33 -5.93 4.61 -5.92
N GLU A 34 -6.06 5.71 -6.66
CA GLU A 34 -6.67 6.93 -6.16
C GLU A 34 -8.20 6.92 -6.25
N TRP A 35 -8.77 6.00 -7.02
CA TRP A 35 -10.20 5.98 -7.29
C TRP A 35 -11.01 5.88 -5.99
N ARG A 36 -11.88 6.87 -5.80
CA ARG A 36 -12.84 6.92 -4.70
C ARG A 36 -14.25 6.92 -5.29
N PRO A 37 -15.07 5.89 -5.07
CA PRO A 37 -16.49 5.99 -5.38
C PRO A 37 -17.08 7.11 -4.51
N ARG A 38 -17.59 8.16 -5.15
CA ARG A 38 -18.17 9.34 -4.49
C ARG A 38 -19.64 9.13 -4.10
N THR A 39 -20.27 8.08 -4.62
CA THR A 39 -21.70 7.79 -4.47
C THR A 39 -21.92 6.51 -3.66
N GLY A 40 -22.85 6.58 -2.70
CA GLY A 40 -23.34 5.44 -1.91
C GLY A 40 -22.96 5.47 -0.42
N LYS A 41 -23.89 5.01 0.43
CA LYS A 41 -23.63 4.69 1.85
C LYS A 41 -23.11 3.24 1.93
N ARG A 42 -22.08 2.98 2.74
CA ARG A 42 -21.61 1.60 2.99
C ARG A 42 -22.35 1.00 4.18
N SER A 43 -22.53 -0.32 4.17
CA SER A 43 -23.12 -1.04 5.30
C SER A 43 -22.28 -0.88 6.56
N VAL A 44 -22.96 -0.80 7.71
CA VAL A 44 -22.32 -0.78 9.03
C VAL A 44 -21.51 -2.06 9.22
N GLY A 45 -20.32 -1.97 9.84
CA GLY A 45 -19.47 -3.12 10.18
C GLY A 45 -18.30 -3.42 9.25
N ARG A 46 -18.20 -2.81 8.06
CA ARG A 46 -16.97 -2.86 7.24
C ARG A 46 -16.14 -1.58 7.42
N PRO A 47 -14.92 -1.67 7.97
CA PRO A 47 -14.01 -0.53 8.01
C PRO A 47 -13.81 0.06 6.61
N PRO A 48 -13.73 1.38 6.45
CA PRO A 48 -13.50 2.02 5.15
C PRO A 48 -12.10 1.77 4.56
N THR A 49 -11.35 0.81 5.11
CA THR A 49 -9.96 0.51 4.79
C THR A 49 -9.78 0.23 3.30
N ARG A 50 -9.00 1.09 2.66
CA ARG A 50 -8.60 0.95 1.27
C ARG A 50 -7.28 0.22 1.16
N TRP A 51 -7.02 -0.30 -0.03
CA TRP A 51 -5.75 -0.94 -0.35
C TRP A 51 -4.53 -0.05 -0.09
N THR A 52 -4.65 1.28 -0.20
CA THR A 52 -3.56 2.24 0.06
C THR A 52 -3.38 2.59 1.54
N ASP A 53 -4.33 2.25 2.41
CA ASP A 53 -4.33 2.77 3.78
C ASP A 53 -3.29 2.07 4.66
N ASP A 54 -2.94 0.82 4.37
CA ASP A 54 -1.81 0.15 5.02
C ASP A 54 -0.46 0.72 4.55
N ILE A 55 -0.35 1.11 3.28
CA ILE A 55 0.81 1.83 2.76
C ILE A 55 0.95 3.20 3.44
N ARG A 56 -0.15 3.94 3.58
CA ARG A 56 -0.16 5.22 4.30
C ARG A 56 0.18 5.05 5.78
N ARG A 57 -0.20 3.93 6.40
CA ARG A 57 0.15 3.64 7.80
C ARG A 57 1.66 3.47 7.99
N ALA A 58 2.35 2.88 7.01
CA ALA A 58 3.79 2.66 7.08
C ALA A 58 4.64 3.83 6.56
N ALA A 59 4.23 4.51 5.48
CA ALA A 59 5.00 5.56 4.82
C ALA A 59 4.39 6.98 4.92
N GLY A 60 3.30 7.14 5.66
CA GLY A 60 2.61 8.41 5.85
C GLY A 60 1.71 8.85 4.69
N SER A 61 1.07 10.01 4.84
CA SER A 61 0.13 10.56 3.85
C SER A 61 0.80 10.88 2.51
N ARG A 62 2.09 11.25 2.55
CA ARG A 62 2.96 11.57 1.41
C ARG A 62 3.72 10.35 0.86
N TRP A 63 3.23 9.12 1.10
CA TRP A 63 3.89 7.88 0.69
C TRP A 63 4.33 7.83 -0.78
N ARG A 64 3.64 8.53 -1.70
CA ARG A 64 4.05 8.61 -3.11
C ARG A 64 5.39 9.33 -3.28
N GLN A 65 5.61 10.41 -2.56
CA GLN A 65 6.89 11.13 -2.56
C GLN A 65 7.97 10.26 -1.92
N ALA A 66 7.64 9.61 -0.79
CA ALA A 66 8.54 8.64 -0.16
C ALA A 66 8.90 7.46 -1.09
N ALA A 67 7.98 7.06 -1.98
CA ALA A 67 8.24 6.02 -2.96
C ALA A 67 9.17 6.47 -4.10
N HIS A 68 9.32 7.78 -4.37
CA HIS A 68 10.32 8.25 -5.34
C HIS A 68 11.75 8.10 -4.80
N ASP A 69 11.93 8.30 -3.49
CA ASP A 69 13.19 7.97 -2.81
C ASP A 69 13.29 6.45 -2.58
N ARG A 70 14.10 5.77 -3.39
CA ARG A 70 14.27 4.31 -3.28
C ARG A 70 14.91 3.89 -1.96
N ALA A 71 15.81 4.70 -1.38
CA ALA A 71 16.48 4.35 -0.13
C ALA A 71 15.49 4.40 1.04
N LEU A 72 14.72 5.49 1.11
CA LEU A 72 13.63 5.63 2.07
C LEU A 72 12.54 4.56 1.86
N TRP A 73 12.15 4.29 0.62
CA TRP A 73 11.13 3.27 0.32
C TRP A 73 11.57 1.87 0.76
N ASN A 74 12.84 1.52 0.57
CA ASN A 74 13.38 0.23 0.98
C ASN A 74 13.52 0.12 2.50
N SER A 75 13.90 1.20 3.20
CA SER A 75 14.02 1.17 4.67
C SER A 75 12.67 0.95 5.35
N LEU A 76 11.61 1.57 4.82
CA LEU A 76 10.22 1.41 5.29
C LEU A 76 9.60 0.04 4.95
N GLN A 77 10.18 -0.74 4.04
CA GLN A 77 9.63 -2.05 3.68
C GLN A 77 9.66 -3.03 4.87
N LYS A 78 10.71 -2.99 5.70
CA LYS A 78 10.86 -3.90 6.84
C LYS A 78 9.75 -3.68 7.86
N THR A 79 9.46 -2.41 8.18
CA THR A 79 8.40 -2.04 9.13
C THR A 79 7.01 -2.42 8.60
N TYR A 80 6.76 -2.19 7.31
CA TYR A 80 5.51 -2.60 6.66
C TYR A 80 5.28 -4.12 6.72
N VAL A 81 6.31 -4.92 6.38
CA VAL A 81 6.21 -6.38 6.42
C VAL A 81 5.98 -6.87 7.86
N GLN A 82 6.67 -6.29 8.84
CA GLN A 82 6.49 -6.62 10.26
C GLN A 82 5.05 -6.36 10.72
N GLN A 83 4.48 -5.20 10.37
CA GLN A 83 3.07 -4.87 10.68
C GLN A 83 2.10 -5.90 10.08
N TRP A 84 2.36 -6.38 8.87
CA TRP A 84 1.52 -7.38 8.19
C TRP A 84 1.63 -8.78 8.80
N THR A 85 2.79 -9.15 9.34
CA THR A 85 3.00 -10.44 10.00
C THR A 85 2.59 -10.47 11.46
N SER A 86 2.62 -9.32 12.14
CA SER A 86 2.23 -9.20 13.56
C SER A 86 0.72 -9.10 13.78
N CYS A 87 -0.07 -8.83 12.73
CA CYS A 87 -1.53 -8.79 12.78
C CYS A 87 -2.21 -10.08 12.27
N GLY A 88 -1.48 -11.21 12.24
CA GLY A 88 -1.95 -12.49 11.71
C GLY A 88 -2.16 -13.55 12.78
#